data_AF-W6UT82-F1
#
_entry.id   AF-W6UT82-F1
#
_cell.length_a   1.000
_cell.length_b   1.000
_cell.length_c   1.000
_cell.angle_alpha   90.00
_cell.angle_beta   90.00
_cell.angle_gamma   90.00
#
_symmetry.space_group_name_H-M   'P 1'
#
loop_
_entity.id
_entity.type
_entity.pdbx_description
1 polymer ?
#
loop_
_entity_poly.entity_id
_entity_poly.type
_entity_poly.pdbx_seq_one_letter_code
_entity_poly.pdbx_strand_id
1 'polypeptide(L)'
;MARYVSVEYGNLLITKEYEYGSYTPRVIHHSELAFAEHSPDFCEPDPRLGSVGTKGRYCSTNDTERTQSNHCQNMCCGRGYVTYEETTFTNCNCRITRDFRVICDKCPRIVLRNICK
;
A
#
# COMPACT_ATOMS: atom_id res chain seq x y z
N MET A 1 3.81 -2.99 -14.01
CA MET A 1 2.69 -3.75 -13.44
C MET A 1 2.98 -5.23 -13.58
N ALA A 2 2.53 -6.06 -12.63
CA ALA A 2 2.74 -7.51 -12.73
C ALA A 2 1.83 -8.11 -13.80
N ARG A 3 2.24 -9.23 -14.41
CA ARG A 3 1.52 -9.88 -15.51
C ARG A 3 1.08 -11.29 -15.13
N TYR A 4 -0.12 -11.67 -15.55
CA TYR A 4 -0.59 -13.05 -15.39
C TYR A 4 0.19 -13.96 -16.31
N VAL A 5 0.68 -15.08 -15.79
CA VAL A 5 1.47 -16.04 -16.57
C VAL A 5 0.98 -17.46 -16.39
N SER A 6 1.13 -18.23 -17.46
CA SER A 6 1.10 -19.69 -17.43
C SER A 6 2.51 -20.24 -17.63
N VAL A 7 2.80 -21.39 -17.02
CA VAL A 7 4.03 -22.13 -17.27
C VAL A 7 3.78 -23.03 -18.47
N GLU A 8 4.51 -22.81 -19.57
CA GLU A 8 4.49 -23.66 -20.76
C GLU A 8 5.90 -24.16 -21.09
N TYR A 9 5.97 -25.18 -21.96
CA TYR A 9 7.15 -25.95 -22.40
C TYR A 9 8.52 -25.35 -22.01
N GLY A 10 9.30 -26.08 -21.20
CA GLY A 10 10.67 -25.68 -20.83
C GLY A 10 10.77 -24.69 -19.66
N ASN A 11 9.76 -24.61 -18.80
CA ASN A 11 9.70 -23.74 -17.61
C ASN A 11 9.71 -22.24 -17.93
N LEU A 12 9.26 -21.85 -19.12
CA LEU A 12 9.13 -20.45 -19.50
C LEU A 12 7.81 -19.88 -18.97
N LEU A 13 7.86 -18.66 -18.44
CA LEU A 13 6.67 -17.91 -18.04
C LEU A 13 6.13 -17.14 -19.24
N ILE A 14 4.91 -17.48 -19.67
CA ILE A 14 4.28 -16.91 -20.86
C ILE A 14 3.06 -16.09 -20.45
N THR A 15 2.97 -14.85 -20.93
CA THR A 15 1.78 -14.00 -20.87
C THR A 15 1.12 -13.93 -22.24
N LYS A 16 -0.20 -13.76 -22.29
CA LYS A 16 -0.93 -13.46 -23.54
C LYS A 16 -1.19 -11.96 -23.62
N GLU A 17 -0.73 -11.32 -24.69
CA GLU A 17 -0.94 -9.89 -24.93
C GLU A 17 -1.83 -9.66 -26.15
N TYR A 18 -2.66 -8.63 -26.10
CA TYR A 18 -3.54 -8.29 -27.21
C TYR A 18 -2.84 -7.29 -28.14
N GLU A 19 -2.46 -7.75 -29.34
CA GLU A 19 -1.79 -6.95 -30.36
C GLU A 19 -2.48 -7.16 -31.72
N TYR A 20 -2.68 -6.07 -32.47
CA TYR A 20 -3.24 -6.09 -33.83
C TYR A 20 -4.53 -6.92 -34.02
N GLY A 21 -5.38 -6.97 -33.00
CA GLY A 21 -6.66 -7.69 -33.05
C GLY A 21 -6.59 -9.15 -32.62
N SER A 22 -5.47 -9.64 -32.08
CA SER A 22 -5.30 -11.02 -31.63
C SER A 22 -4.47 -11.13 -30.35
N TYR A 23 -4.57 -12.27 -29.66
CA TYR A 23 -3.71 -12.59 -28.51
C TYR A 23 -2.44 -13.31 -28.95
N THR A 24 -1.28 -12.73 -28.66
CA THR A 24 0.04 -13.31 -28.96
C THR A 24 0.74 -13.74 -27.66
N PRO A 25 1.45 -14.88 -27.66
CA PRO A 25 2.25 -15.31 -26.52
C PRO A 25 3.54 -14.50 -26.44
N ARG A 26 3.88 -14.00 -25.25
CA ARG A 26 5.17 -13.37 -24.96
C ARG A 26 5.82 -13.98 -23.73
N VAL A 27 7.12 -14.26 -23.83
CA VAL A 27 7.93 -14.69 -22.70
C VAL A 27 8.23 -13.49 -21.79
N ILE A 28 8.01 -13.66 -20.49
CA ILE A 28 8.30 -12.62 -19.50
C ILE A 28 9.81 -12.44 -19.33
N HIS A 29 10.27 -11.18 -19.32
CA HIS A 29 11.67 -10.87 -19.04
C HIS A 29 11.96 -10.91 -17.53
N HIS A 30 13.18 -11.26 -17.16
CA HIS A 30 13.58 -11.40 -15.75
C HIS A 30 13.42 -10.10 -14.91
N SER A 31 13.37 -8.93 -15.56
CA SER A 31 13.14 -7.65 -14.88
C SER A 31 11.67 -7.34 -14.62
N GLU A 32 10.75 -8.17 -15.11
CA GLU A 32 9.31 -7.97 -14.96
C GLU A 32 8.75 -8.82 -13.81
N LEU A 33 7.68 -8.29 -13.19
CA LEU A 33 6.94 -9.04 -12.18
C LEU A 33 5.85 -9.88 -12.88
N ALA A 34 5.71 -11.14 -12.42
CA ALA A 34 4.69 -12.06 -12.91
C ALA A 34 3.93 -12.69 -11.73
N PHE A 35 2.67 -13.10 -11.98
CA PHE A 35 1.84 -13.81 -11.01
C PHE A 35 1.08 -14.95 -11.69
N ALA A 36 0.95 -16.07 -10.98
CA ALA A 36 0.23 -17.25 -11.48
C ALA A 36 -1.21 -17.34 -10.91
N GLU A 37 -1.46 -16.69 -9.79
CA GLU A 37 -2.74 -16.69 -9.09
C GLU A 37 -3.15 -15.26 -8.75
N HIS A 38 -4.46 -14.99 -8.80
CA HIS A 38 -4.98 -13.68 -8.44
C HIS A 38 -4.89 -13.45 -6.93
N SER A 39 -4.59 -12.21 -6.55
CA SER A 39 -4.61 -11.79 -5.17
C SER A 39 -6.00 -11.99 -4.55
N PRO A 40 -6.09 -12.51 -3.32
CA PRO A 40 -7.36 -12.62 -2.59
C PRO A 40 -7.87 -11.25 -2.14
N ASP A 41 -9.07 -11.23 -1.58
CA ASP A 41 -9.56 -10.07 -0.84
C ASP A 41 -8.86 -9.97 0.54
N PHE A 42 -8.34 -8.80 0.87
CA PHE A 42 -7.64 -8.50 2.12
C PHE A 42 -8.47 -7.63 3.08
N CYS A 43 -9.72 -7.34 2.75
CA CYS A 43 -10.57 -6.46 3.55
C CYS A 43 -10.88 -7.04 4.93
N GLU A 44 -11.15 -8.34 5.02
CA GLU A 44 -11.46 -9.05 6.25
C GLU A 44 -10.33 -10.01 6.66
N PRO A 45 -10.23 -10.38 7.94
CA PRO A 45 -9.22 -11.33 8.40
C PRO A 45 -9.44 -12.72 7.79
N ASP A 46 -8.38 -13.30 7.23
CA ASP A 46 -8.33 -14.71 6.82
C ASP A 46 -7.03 -15.34 7.33
N PRO A 47 -7.08 -16.06 8.47
CA PRO A 47 -5.91 -16.72 9.05
C PRO A 47 -5.26 -17.76 8.14
N ARG A 48 -6.00 -18.37 7.21
CA ARG A 48 -5.47 -19.39 6.29
C ARG A 48 -4.48 -18.79 5.31
N LEU A 49 -4.69 -17.52 4.95
CA LEU A 49 -3.84 -16.74 4.06
C LEU A 49 -2.88 -15.82 4.82
N GLY A 50 -2.95 -15.81 6.16
CA GLY A 50 -2.21 -14.86 7.00
C GLY A 50 -2.69 -13.41 6.89
N SER A 51 -3.88 -13.17 6.34
CA SER A 51 -4.47 -11.84 6.23
C SER A 51 -5.09 -11.42 7.56
N VAL A 52 -4.71 -10.26 8.08
CA VAL A 52 -5.28 -9.68 9.31
C VAL A 52 -6.49 -8.78 9.06
N GLY A 53 -6.85 -8.53 7.80
CA GLY A 53 -7.89 -7.56 7.43
C GLY A 53 -7.43 -6.10 7.50
N THR A 54 -8.34 -5.17 7.18
CA THR A 54 -8.03 -3.72 7.19
C THR A 54 -8.67 -2.92 8.32
N LYS A 55 -9.44 -3.56 9.20
CA LYS A 55 -10.05 -2.91 10.38
C LYS A 55 -8.97 -2.31 11.29
N GLY A 56 -9.21 -1.10 11.80
CA GLY A 56 -8.28 -0.37 12.65
C GLY A 56 -7.04 0.19 11.95
N ARG A 57 -6.86 0.00 10.64
CA ARG A 57 -5.73 0.57 9.90
C ARG A 57 -5.93 2.06 9.65
N TYR A 58 -4.84 2.82 9.70
CA TYR A 58 -4.84 4.22 9.30
C TYR A 58 -5.15 4.39 7.81
N CYS A 59 -5.90 5.44 7.48
CA CYS A 59 -6.19 5.81 6.11
C CYS A 59 -6.14 7.33 5.89
N SER A 60 -5.94 7.72 4.62
CA SER A 60 -5.92 9.12 4.19
C SER A 60 -7.29 9.53 3.64
N THR A 61 -7.74 10.73 3.97
CA THR A 61 -8.95 11.36 3.39
C THR A 61 -8.58 12.43 2.36
N ASN A 62 -7.32 12.45 1.91
CA ASN A 62 -6.86 13.41 0.92
C ASN A 62 -7.45 13.06 -0.45
N ASP A 63 -8.30 13.94 -0.99
CA ASP A 63 -8.97 13.72 -2.27
C ASP A 63 -8.01 13.62 -3.46
N THR A 64 -6.81 14.22 -3.37
CA THR A 64 -5.79 14.07 -4.43
C THR A 64 -5.19 12.67 -4.49
N GLU A 65 -5.37 11.86 -3.45
CA GLU A 65 -4.90 10.48 -3.33
C GLU A 65 -6.04 9.46 -3.50
N ARG A 66 -7.21 9.85 -4.00
CA ARG A 66 -8.40 8.99 -4.02
C ARG A 66 -8.22 7.64 -4.70
N THR A 67 -7.37 7.56 -5.73
CA THR A 67 -7.06 6.31 -6.45
C THR A 67 -6.01 5.45 -5.75
N GLN A 68 -5.32 6.00 -4.75
CA GLN A 68 -4.26 5.32 -4.04
C GLN A 68 -4.83 4.34 -3.02
N SER A 69 -4.10 3.24 -2.79
CA SER A 69 -4.51 2.18 -1.89
C SER A 69 -4.74 2.69 -0.46
N ASN A 70 -3.96 3.66 0.02
CA ASN A 70 -4.03 4.25 1.37
C ASN A 70 -5.25 5.16 1.61
N HIS A 71 -6.00 5.53 0.57
CA HIS A 71 -7.19 6.37 0.74
C HIS A 71 -8.31 5.58 1.44
N CYS A 72 -9.07 6.24 2.34
CA CYS A 72 -10.08 5.57 3.17
C CYS A 72 -11.17 4.84 2.35
N GLN A 73 -11.51 5.34 1.16
CA GLN A 73 -12.46 4.64 0.27
C GLN A 73 -11.95 3.25 -0.17
N ASN A 74 -10.63 3.09 -0.32
CA ASN A 74 -9.99 1.85 -0.76
C ASN A 74 -9.56 1.00 0.44
N MET A 75 -8.82 1.58 1.41
CA MET A 75 -8.35 0.88 2.61
C MET A 75 -9.48 0.28 3.43
N CYS A 76 -10.58 1.02 3.59
CA CYS A 76 -11.66 0.63 4.49
C CYS A 76 -12.76 -0.16 3.79
N CYS A 77 -12.61 -0.48 2.51
CA CYS A 77 -13.50 -1.37 1.75
C CYS A 77 -14.99 -0.98 1.86
N GLY A 78 -15.29 0.33 1.90
CA GLY A 78 -16.66 0.83 2.04
C GLY A 78 -17.25 0.80 3.46
N ARG A 79 -16.55 0.26 4.47
CA ARG A 79 -17.01 0.26 5.88
C ARG A 79 -17.00 1.65 6.54
N GLY A 80 -16.30 2.60 5.92
CA GLY A 80 -16.06 3.95 6.46
C GLY A 80 -14.93 3.97 7.48
N TYR A 81 -14.73 5.14 8.10
CA TYR A 81 -13.63 5.40 9.04
C TYR A 81 -14.12 6.22 10.24
N VAL A 82 -13.31 6.23 11.29
CA VAL A 82 -13.46 7.09 12.47
C VAL A 82 -12.27 8.04 12.52
N THR A 83 -12.56 9.32 12.76
CA THR A 83 -11.55 10.35 12.94
C THR A 83 -11.38 10.65 14.43
N TYR A 84 -10.14 10.73 14.90
CA TYR A 84 -9.83 11.14 16.27
C TYR A 84 -8.61 12.06 16.32
N GLU A 85 -8.51 12.84 17.40
CA GLU A 85 -7.35 13.67 17.68
C GLU A 85 -6.29 12.87 18.43
N GLU A 86 -5.06 12.94 17.94
CA GLU A 86 -3.89 12.32 18.54
C GLU A 86 -2.84 13.39 18.81
N THR A 87 -2.36 13.46 20.07
CA THR A 87 -1.23 14.34 20.40
C THR A 87 0.07 13.61 20.07
N THR A 88 0.75 14.07 19.03
CA THR A 88 2.05 13.58 18.61
C THR A 88 3.16 14.52 19.06
N PHE A 89 4.34 14.01 19.39
CA PHE A 89 5.48 14.83 19.76
C PHE A 89 6.49 14.86 18.62
N THR A 90 6.74 16.05 18.08
CA THR A 90 7.69 16.26 16.98
C THR A 90 8.93 17.00 17.48
N ASN A 91 10.07 16.74 16.84
CA ASN A 91 11.26 17.51 17.11
C ASN A 91 11.09 18.92 16.53
N CYS A 92 11.31 19.94 17.34
CA CYS A 92 11.20 21.34 16.99
C CYS A 92 12.38 22.13 17.58
N ASN A 93 12.56 23.38 17.15
CA ASN A 93 13.57 24.30 17.70
C ASN A 93 14.98 23.68 17.77
N CYS A 94 15.35 22.88 16.77
CA CYS A 94 16.62 22.17 16.74
C CYS A 94 17.80 23.15 16.64
N ARG A 95 18.81 22.97 17.49
CA ARG A 95 20.03 23.77 17.52
C ARG A 95 21.27 22.88 17.53
N ILE A 96 22.33 23.36 16.88
CA ILE A 96 23.64 22.72 16.88
C ILE A 96 24.45 23.25 18.06
N THR A 97 25.03 22.36 18.86
CA THR A 97 25.93 22.72 19.96
C THR A 97 27.35 22.97 19.46
N ARG A 98 28.20 23.56 20.32
CA ARG A 98 29.63 23.77 20.03
C ARG A 98 30.39 22.45 19.80
N ASP A 99 29.90 21.36 20.38
CA ASP A 99 30.43 20.00 20.17
C ASP A 99 29.79 19.28 18.95
N PHE A 100 29.21 20.05 18.02
CA PHE A 100 28.57 19.56 16.79
C PHE A 100 27.43 18.54 17.00
N ARG A 101 26.67 18.65 18.09
CA ARG A 101 25.47 17.81 18.32
C ARG A 101 24.20 18.58 17.99
N VAL A 102 23.22 17.90 17.39
CA VAL A 102 21.87 18.45 17.20
C VAL A 102 21.03 18.15 18.44
N ILE A 103 20.51 19.18 19.09
CA ILE A 103 19.58 19.08 20.21
C ILE A 103 18.28 19.75 19.80
N CYS A 104 17.16 19.05 19.94
CA CYS A 104 15.81 19.54 19.62
C CYS A 104 14.91 19.45 20.85
N ASP A 105 13.93 20.35 20.93
CA ASP A 105 12.85 20.25 21.89
C ASP A 105 11.78 19.28 21.37
N LYS A 106 10.97 18.71 22.27
CA LYS A 106 9.79 17.90 21.92
C LYS A 106 8.53 18.75 21.98
N CYS A 107 8.05 19.22 20.83
CA CYS A 107 6.82 20.00 20.76
C CYS A 107 5.61 19.09 20.56
N PRO A 108 4.54 19.25 21.36
CA PRO A 108 3.27 18.58 21.11
C PRO A 108 2.60 19.16 19.85
N ARG A 109 2.02 18.28 19.04
CA ARG A 109 1.25 18.61 17.86
C ARG A 109 0.01 17.73 17.86
N ILE A 110 -1.15 18.35 17.90
CA ILE A 110 -2.43 17.66 17.73
C ILE A 110 -2.61 17.38 16.24
N VAL A 111 -2.81 16.12 15.89
CA VAL A 111 -3.08 15.67 14.51
C VAL A 111 -4.39 14.90 14.47
N LEU A 112 -5.16 15.11 13.41
CA LEU A 112 -6.34 14.30 13.12
C LEU A 112 -5.89 13.03 12.41
N ARG A 113 -6.31 11.88 12.94
CA ARG A 113 -6.05 10.56 12.35
C ARG A 113 -7.37 9.90 11.98
N ASN A 114 -7.37 9.17 10.87
CA ASN A 114 -8.52 8.39 10.42
C ASN A 114 -8.16 6.90 10.48
N ILE A 115 -9.03 6.09 11.06
CA ILE A 115 -8.88 4.63 11.14
C ILE A 115 -10.10 3.93 10.55
N CYS A 116 -9.89 2.83 9.84
CA CYS A 116 -10.98 2.05 9.28
C CYS A 116 -11.83 1.37 10.36
N LYS A 117 -13.15 1.41 10.18
CA LYS A 117 -14.10 0.65 11.01
C LYS A 117 -13.98 -0.85 10.73
#